data_AF-A0A4P1QWH6-F1
#
_entry.id   AF-A0A4P1QWH6-F1
#
_cell.length_a   1.000
_cell.length_b   1.000
_cell.length_c   1.000
_cell.angle_alpha   90.00
_cell.angle_beta   90.00
_cell.angle_gamma   90.00
#
_symmetry.space_group_name_H-M   'P 1'
#
loop_
_entity.id
_entity.type
_entity.pdbx_description
1 polymer ?
#
loop_
_entity_poly.entity_id
_entity_poly.type
_entity_poly.pdbx_seq_one_letter_code
_entity_poly.pdbx_strand_id
1 'polypeptide(L)'
;MDSDFGMTQDVQKGKEPSKFRFNSETSMPWPHVSGVASRVKFLNPTWSTSAIKSAIMTSATQTNSVKTPIVTDSGSVATPYVYGTGFLTASGLCR
;
A
#
# COMPACT_ATOMS: atom_id res chain seq x y z
N MET A 1 -13.86 -11.72 18.89
CA MET A 1 -14.11 -10.46 18.14
C MET A 1 -13.70 -10.72 16.71
N ASP A 2 -14.46 -11.63 16.16
CA ASP A 2 -14.38 -12.36 14.92
C ASP A 2 -15.54 -11.76 14.12
N SER A 3 -15.25 -10.65 13.46
CA SER A 3 -16.22 -9.98 12.60
C SER A 3 -15.95 -10.41 11.18
N ASP A 4 -16.79 -11.32 10.71
CA ASP A 4 -16.99 -11.69 9.31
C ASP A 4 -16.84 -10.48 8.38
N PHE A 5 -15.70 -10.39 7.69
CA PHE A 5 -15.57 -9.55 6.50
C PHE A 5 -16.29 -10.26 5.36
N GLY A 6 -17.60 -10.06 5.28
CA GLY A 6 -18.43 -10.50 4.19
C GLY A 6 -18.06 -9.75 2.90
N MET A 7 -17.15 -10.32 2.11
CA MET A 7 -17.03 -10.09 0.67
C MET A 7 -16.83 -11.43 -0.03
N THR A 8 -17.82 -12.31 0.08
CA THR A 8 -17.94 -13.48 -0.80
C THR A 8 -18.17 -12.93 -2.20
N GLN A 9 -17.11 -12.89 -3.02
CA GLN A 9 -17.31 -12.83 -4.46
C GLN A 9 -18.24 -13.98 -4.82
N ASP A 10 -19.37 -13.69 -5.47
CA ASP A 10 -20.26 -14.73 -5.93
C ASP A 10 -19.49 -15.56 -6.97
N VAL A 11 -18.97 -16.71 -6.51
CA VAL A 11 -18.53 -17.73 -7.44
C VAL A 11 -19.80 -18.17 -8.14
N GLN A 12 -20.00 -17.69 -9.37
CA GLN A 12 -21.06 -18.15 -10.27
C GLN A 12 -21.14 -19.68 -10.16
N LYS A 13 -22.23 -20.18 -9.56
CA LYS A 13 -22.41 -21.58 -9.19
C LYS A 13 -22.30 -22.44 -10.45
N GLY A 14 -21.16 -23.12 -10.62
CA GLY A 14 -20.87 -23.95 -11.80
C GLY A 14 -19.55 -23.65 -12.54
N LYS A 15 -18.70 -22.72 -12.07
CA LYS A 15 -17.36 -22.51 -12.63
C LYS A 15 -16.26 -22.85 -11.61
N GLU A 16 -15.19 -23.48 -12.09
CA GLU A 16 -13.98 -23.76 -11.31
C GLU A 16 -13.48 -22.49 -10.61
N PRO A 17 -13.13 -22.56 -9.31
CA PRO A 17 -12.66 -21.39 -8.58
C PRO A 17 -11.36 -20.87 -9.20
N SER A 18 -11.35 -19.58 -9.57
CA SER A 18 -10.13 -18.92 -10.03
C SER A 18 -9.07 -18.92 -8.93
N LYS A 19 -7.81 -19.19 -9.29
CA LYS A 19 -6.64 -19.10 -8.39
C LYS A 19 -6.36 -17.67 -7.91
N PHE A 20 -7.03 -16.68 -8.48
CA PHE A 20 -6.94 -15.27 -8.13
C PHE A 20 -8.30 -14.80 -7.60
N ARG A 21 -8.26 -13.96 -6.57
CA ARG A 21 -9.43 -13.31 -5.97
C ARG A 21 -9.22 -11.80 -6.01
N PHE A 22 -10.30 -11.06 -6.30
CA PHE A 22 -10.30 -9.62 -6.14
C PHE A 22 -10.90 -9.32 -4.76
N ASN A 23 -10.02 -9.14 -3.78
CA ASN A 23 -10.38 -8.61 -2.47
C ASN A 23 -10.10 -7.10 -2.44
N SER A 24 -10.65 -6.40 -1.45
CA SER A 24 -10.39 -4.99 -1.21
C SER A 24 -10.35 -4.79 0.30
N GLU A 25 -9.24 -5.22 0.88
CA GLU A 25 -8.99 -5.17 2.32
C GLU A 25 -7.71 -4.38 2.62
N THR A 26 -7.63 -3.85 3.83
CA THR A 26 -6.44 -3.18 4.38
C THR A 26 -5.22 -4.11 4.51
N SER A 27 -5.40 -5.43 4.34
CA SER A 27 -4.36 -6.45 4.33
C SER A 27 -3.54 -6.48 3.03
N MET A 28 -4.11 -6.01 1.92
CA MET A 28 -3.50 -6.03 0.58
C MET A 28 -2.30 -5.08 0.38
N PRO A 29 -2.22 -3.87 0.97
CA PRO A 29 -1.03 -3.03 0.87
C PRO A 29 0.22 -3.60 1.57
N TRP A 30 0.08 -4.53 2.51
CA TRP A 30 1.19 -5.09 3.29
C TRP A 30 2.26 -5.81 2.45
N PRO A 31 1.92 -6.75 1.55
CA PRO A 31 2.90 -7.35 0.64
C PRO A 31 3.56 -6.33 -0.30
N HIS A 32 2.88 -5.24 -0.67
CA HIS A 32 3.47 -4.18 -1.48
C HIS A 32 4.56 -3.42 -0.71
N VAL A 33 4.32 -3.09 0.56
CA VAL A 33 5.32 -2.43 1.42
C VAL A 33 6.52 -3.34 1.68
N SER A 34 6.27 -4.63 1.94
CA SER A 34 7.31 -5.64 2.11
C SER A 34 8.20 -5.77 0.87
N GLY A 35 7.60 -5.78 -0.32
CA GLY A 35 8.32 -5.79 -1.58
C GLY A 35 9.26 -4.59 -1.74
N VAL A 36 8.78 -3.38 -1.46
CA VAL A 36 9.61 -2.16 -1.50
C VAL A 36 10.74 -2.25 -0.47
N ALA A 37 10.43 -2.62 0.77
CA ALA A 37 11.40 -2.78 1.85
C ALA A 37 12.53 -3.76 1.51
N SER A 38 12.18 -4.90 0.90
CA SER A 38 13.15 -5.92 0.46
C SER A 38 14.09 -5.39 -0.62
N ARG A 39 13.58 -4.62 -1.58
CA ARG A 39 14.37 -3.97 -2.64
C ARG A 39 15.38 -2.99 -2.04
N VAL A 40 14.98 -2.17 -1.07
CA VAL A 40 15.89 -1.22 -0.40
C VAL A 40 17.02 -1.96 0.30
N LYS A 41 16.68 -3.03 1.02
CA LYS A 41 17.65 -3.81 1.78
C LYS A 41 18.64 -4.53 0.86
N PHE A 42 18.17 -5.02 -0.28
CA PHE A 42 19.02 -5.62 -1.30
C PHE A 42 20.03 -4.63 -1.89
N LEU A 43 19.60 -3.40 -2.18
CA LEU A 43 20.46 -2.35 -2.73
C LEU A 43 21.41 -1.74 -1.68
N ASN A 44 20.97 -1.69 -0.42
CA ASN A 44 21.72 -1.09 0.69
C ASN A 44 21.81 -2.06 1.88
N PRO A 45 22.65 -3.12 1.79
CA PRO A 45 22.73 -4.15 2.82
C PRO A 45 23.19 -3.61 4.18
N THR A 46 23.96 -2.52 4.20
CA THR A 46 24.46 -1.85 5.42
C THR A 46 23.42 -0.98 6.13
N TRP A 47 22.29 -0.67 5.50
CA TRP A 47 21.27 0.18 6.11
C TRP A 47 20.52 -0.54 7.24
N SER A 48 20.33 0.18 8.35
CA SER A 48 19.48 -0.24 9.46
C SER A 48 18.00 -0.23 9.06
N THR A 49 17.17 -1.00 9.76
CA THR A 49 15.71 -1.03 9.55
C THR A 49 15.08 0.37 9.69
N SER A 50 15.63 1.20 10.58
CA SER A 50 15.24 2.60 10.74
C SER A 50 15.55 3.43 9.50
N ALA A 51 16.73 3.26 8.89
CA ALA A 51 17.14 3.98 7.70
C ALA A 51 16.27 3.61 6.49
N ILE A 52 15.95 2.32 6.33
CA ILE A 52 15.03 1.84 5.28
C ILE A 52 13.64 2.42 5.46
N LYS A 53 13.11 2.40 6.69
CA LYS A 53 11.81 3.02 7.01
C LYS A 53 11.82 4.52 6.70
N SER A 54 12.88 5.22 7.08
CA SER A 54 13.05 6.66 6.82
C SER A 54 13.10 6.98 5.33
N ALA A 55 13.85 6.20 4.55
CA ALA A 55 13.95 6.37 3.11
C ALA A 55 12.60 6.18 2.42
N ILE A 56 11.84 5.16 2.83
CA ILE A 56 10.49 4.89 2.31
C ILE A 56 9.53 6.03 2.66
N MET A 57 9.51 6.46 3.93
CA MET A 57 8.62 7.54 4.40
C MET A 57 8.93 8.88 3.74
N THR A 58 10.21 9.20 3.51
CA THR A 58 10.62 10.49 2.91
C THR A 58 10.41 10.52 1.39
N SER A 59 10.34 9.34 0.75
CA SER A 59 10.08 9.22 -0.69
C SER A 59 8.59 9.14 -1.04
N ALA A 60 7.70 9.12 -0.05
CA ALA A 60 6.26 9.03 -0.28
C ALA A 60 5.68 10.34 -0.86
N THR A 61 4.70 10.21 -1.76
CA THR A 61 4.06 11.35 -2.43
C THR A 61 2.70 11.65 -1.80
N GLN A 62 2.46 12.91 -1.46
CA GLN A 62 1.20 13.35 -0.83
C GLN A 62 0.17 13.86 -1.86
N THR A 63 0.44 13.61 -3.15
CA THR A 63 -0.38 14.11 -4.25
C THR A 63 -0.89 12.96 -5.09
N ASN A 64 -2.14 13.06 -5.55
CA ASN A 64 -2.71 12.13 -6.51
C ASN A 64 -2.07 12.33 -7.91
N SER A 65 -2.35 11.44 -8.87
CA SER A 65 -1.88 11.52 -10.27
C SER A 65 -2.25 12.83 -10.98
N VAL A 66 -3.25 13.55 -10.47
CA VAL A 66 -3.69 14.88 -10.96
C VAL A 66 -2.98 16.04 -10.24
N LYS A 67 -1.95 15.75 -9.43
CA LYS A 67 -1.23 16.70 -8.55
C LYS A 67 -2.11 17.41 -7.51
N THR A 68 -3.29 16.87 -7.23
CA THR A 68 -4.19 17.37 -6.19
C THR A 68 -3.91 16.70 -4.84
N PRO A 69 -4.34 17.30 -3.72
CA PRO A 69 -4.29 16.65 -2.41
C PRO A 69 -5.01 15.29 -2.44
N ILE A 70 -4.54 14.34 -1.63
CA ILE A 70 -5.21 13.05 -1.44
C ILE A 70 -6.60 13.33 -0.84
N VAL A 71 -7.62 12.69 -1.41
CA VAL A 71 -9.02 12.79 -0.94
C VAL A 71 -9.49 11.44 -0.41
N THR A 72 -10.40 11.47 0.56
CA THR A 72 -11.12 10.29 1.04
C THR A 72 -12.15 9.84 0.01
N ASP A 73 -12.71 8.64 0.19
CA ASP A 73 -13.83 8.12 -0.61
C ASP A 73 -15.06 9.05 -0.59
N SER A 74 -15.22 9.82 0.48
CA SER A 74 -16.25 10.86 0.64
C SER A 74 -15.92 12.19 -0.06
N GLY A 75 -14.79 12.29 -0.77
CA GLY A 75 -14.37 13.50 -1.48
C GLY A 75 -13.80 14.62 -0.60
N SER A 76 -13.63 14.39 0.70
CA SER A 76 -12.99 15.35 1.61
C SER A 76 -11.47 15.27 1.49
N VAL A 77 -10.77 16.38 1.75
CA VAL A 77 -9.29 16.37 1.81
C VAL A 77 -8.87 15.41 2.92
N ALA A 78 -8.10 14.38 2.56
CA ALA A 78 -7.63 13.41 3.51
C ALA A 78 -6.64 14.08 4.47
N THR A 79 -6.66 13.66 5.73
CA THR A 79 -5.70 14.14 6.74
C THR A 79 -4.49 13.20 6.79
N PRO A 80 -3.32 13.67 7.26
CA PRO A 80 -2.15 12.81 7.46
C PRO A 80 -2.40 11.62 8.39
N TYR A 81 -3.47 11.68 9.20
CA TYR A 81 -3.92 10.56 10.02
C TYR A 81 -4.42 9.38 9.18
N VAL A 82 -4.99 9.65 7.99
CA VAL A 82 -5.59 8.63 7.12
C VAL A 82 -4.56 8.03 6.16
N TYR A 83 -3.69 8.85 5.55
CA TYR A 83 -2.71 8.37 4.56
C TYR A 83 -1.27 8.28 5.08
N GLY A 84 -1.01 8.68 6.32
CA GLY A 84 0.33 8.71 6.91
C GLY A 84 1.28 9.62 6.11
N THR A 85 2.28 9.03 5.48
CA THR A 85 3.30 9.75 4.69
C THR A 85 2.91 9.93 3.22
N GLY A 86 1.82 9.29 2.78
CA GLY A 86 1.30 9.39 1.41
C GLY A 86 1.49 8.09 0.63
N PHE A 87 1.46 8.21 -0.69
CA PHE A 87 1.58 7.09 -1.61
C PHE A 87 3.04 6.62 -1.77
N LEU A 88 3.26 5.32 -1.65
CA LEU A 88 4.60 4.72 -1.76
C LEU A 88 5.15 4.91 -3.17
N THR A 89 6.32 5.56 -3.27
CA THR A 89 6.98 5.83 -4.55
C THR A 89 8.40 5.25 -4.52
N ALA A 90 8.77 4.49 -5.55
CA ALA A 90 10.05 3.78 -5.62
C ALA A 90 11.22 4.63 -6.17
N SER A 91 10.95 5.83 -6.71
CA SER A 91 11.93 6.62 -7.45
C SER A 91 12.97 7.35 -6.59
N GLY A 92 12.74 7.52 -5.29
CA GLY A 92 13.62 8.30 -4.40
C GLY A 92 14.72 7.49 -3.69
N LEU A 93 14.77 6.17 -3.89
CA LEU A 93 15.51 5.28 -2.98
C LEU A 93 16.96 4.96 -3.37
N CYS A 94 17.39 5.35 -4.57
CA CYS A 94 18.75 5.17 -5.06
C CYS A 94 19.34 6.56 -5.33
N ARG A 95 20.04 7.12 -4.36
CA ARG A 95 20.85 8.33 -4.57
C ARG A 95 22.19 8.16 -3.87
#